data_AF-A0A3D1AYQ2-F1
#
_entry.id   AF-A0A3D1AYQ2-F1
#
_cell.length_a   1.000
_cell.length_b   1.000
_cell.length_c   1.000
_cell.angle_alpha   90.00
_cell.angle_beta   90.00
_cell.angle_gamma   90.00
#
_symmetry.space_group_name_H-M   'P 1'
#
loop_
_entity.id
_entity.type
_entity.pdbx_description
1 polymer ?
#
loop_
_entity_poly.entity_id
_entity_poly.type
_entity_poly.pdbx_seq_one_letter_code
_entity_poly.pdbx_strand_id
1 'polypeptide(L)'
;MEQGKIERALHAEVERSRELVNQTRDEFSFRISAIPTGVPMPDGPGYIRESGGAYRTALRAFVTSLRRLNEFLIDGKAPPDLMNHEDQ
;
A
#
# COMPACT_ATOMS: atom_id res chain seq x y z
N MET A 1 0.64 -16.00 -24.06
CA MET A 1 -0.31 -14.89 -23.78
C MET A 1 -0.66 -14.75 -22.29
N GLU A 2 -0.23 -15.68 -21.44
CA GLU A 2 -0.60 -15.75 -20.02
C GLU A 2 0.32 -14.91 -19.12
N GLN A 3 1.63 -14.94 -19.36
CA GLN A 3 2.62 -14.12 -18.64
C GLN A 3 2.29 -12.61 -18.69
N GLY A 4 1.88 -12.09 -19.85
CA GLY A 4 1.47 -10.69 -19.97
C GLY A 4 0.18 -10.33 -19.22
N LYS A 5 -0.68 -11.31 -18.85
CA LYS A 5 -1.82 -11.07 -17.96
C LYS A 5 -1.36 -10.98 -16.51
N ILE A 6 -0.46 -11.86 -16.08
CA ILE A 6 0.11 -11.87 -14.73
C ILE A 6 0.91 -10.59 -14.49
N GLU A 7 1.73 -10.19 -15.45
CA GLU A 7 2.51 -8.95 -15.40
C GLU A 7 1.60 -7.72 -15.23
N ARG A 8 0.53 -7.62 -16.04
CA ARG A 8 -0.46 -6.54 -15.91
C ARG A 8 -1.16 -6.54 -14.56
N ALA A 9 -1.52 -7.72 -14.04
CA ALA A 9 -2.15 -7.84 -12.73
C ALA A 9 -1.23 -7.35 -11.60
N LEU A 10 0.06 -7.72 -11.65
CA LEU A 10 1.09 -7.29 -10.71
C LEU A 10 1.34 -5.78 -10.79
N HIS A 11 1.44 -5.21 -11.99
CA HIS A 11 1.54 -3.76 -12.16
C HIS A 11 0.31 -3.03 -11.61
N ALA A 12 -0.89 -3.53 -11.87
CA ALA A 12 -2.12 -2.95 -11.33
C ALA A 12 -2.20 -3.06 -9.80
N GLU A 13 -1.58 -4.07 -9.18
CA GLU A 13 -1.46 -4.20 -7.73
C GLU A 13 -0.49 -3.17 -7.15
N VAL A 14 0.67 -2.97 -7.80
CA VAL A 14 1.64 -1.93 -7.41
C VAL A 14 1.04 -0.53 -7.51
N GLU A 15 0.34 -0.21 -8.58
CA GLU A 15 -0.28 1.11 -8.73
C GLU A 15 -1.40 1.34 -7.70
N ARG A 16 -2.28 0.35 -7.46
CA ARG A 16 -3.33 0.46 -6.43
C ARG A 16 -2.75 0.68 -5.02
N SER A 17 -1.70 -0.06 -4.68
CA SER A 17 -1.05 0.08 -3.38
C SER A 17 -0.29 1.41 -3.26
N ARG A 18 0.28 1.92 -4.35
CA ARG A 18 0.88 3.25 -4.44
C ARG A 18 -0.14 4.37 -4.23
N GLU A 19 -1.29 4.28 -4.89
CA GLU A 19 -2.40 5.22 -4.70
C GLU A 19 -2.86 5.25 -3.25
N LEU A 20 -3.00 4.07 -2.62
CA LEU A 20 -3.37 3.98 -1.21
C LEU A 20 -2.33 4.60 -0.27
N VAL A 21 -1.04 4.43 -0.56
CA VAL A 21 0.05 5.09 0.19
C VAL A 21 -0.07 6.62 0.07
N ASN A 22 -0.31 7.13 -1.14
CA ASN A 22 -0.46 8.57 -1.36
C ASN A 22 -1.70 9.12 -0.63
N GLN A 23 -2.85 8.44 -0.75
CA GLN A 23 -4.08 8.85 -0.07
C GLN A 23 -3.92 8.87 1.45
N THR A 24 -3.36 7.81 2.03
CA THR A 24 -3.15 7.73 3.48
C THR A 24 -2.09 8.70 3.98
N ARG A 25 -1.10 9.06 3.14
CA ARG A 25 -0.15 10.13 3.43
C ARG A 25 -0.83 11.50 3.45
N ASP A 26 -1.61 11.81 2.43
CA ASP A 26 -2.30 13.10 2.32
C ASP A 26 -3.32 13.27 3.45
N GLU A 27 -4.04 12.21 3.79
CA GLU A 27 -4.93 12.16 4.93
C GLU A 27 -4.18 12.37 6.26
N PHE A 28 -3.03 11.70 6.45
CA PHE A 28 -2.19 11.92 7.62
C PHE A 28 -1.75 13.38 7.71
N SER A 29 -1.22 13.96 6.62
CA SER A 29 -0.79 15.35 6.58
C SER A 29 -1.93 16.33 6.88
N PHE A 30 -3.12 16.10 6.32
CA PHE A 30 -4.32 16.90 6.60
C PHE A 30 -4.76 16.79 8.07
N ARG A 31 -4.79 15.58 8.62
CA ARG A 31 -5.16 15.36 10.03
C ARG A 31 -4.17 16.01 10.99
N ILE A 32 -2.88 16.01 10.68
CA ILE A 32 -1.85 16.69 11.48
C ILE A 32 -1.98 18.21 11.40
N SER A 33 -2.23 18.78 10.21
CA SER A 33 -2.40 20.23 10.06
C SER A 33 -3.68 20.75 10.71
N ALA A 34 -4.69 19.89 10.87
CA ALA A 34 -5.95 20.21 11.55
C ALA A 34 -5.89 20.12 13.08
N ILE A 35 -4.76 19.70 13.69
CA ILE A 35 -4.62 19.65 15.15
C ILE A 35 -4.65 21.10 15.68
N PRO A 36 -5.63 21.47 16.54
CA PRO A 36 -5.70 22.80 17.10
C PRO A 36 -4.45 23.08 17.94
N THR A 37 -3.69 24.11 17.57
CA THR A 37 -2.59 24.63 18.39
C THR A 37 -3.18 25.50 19.51
N GLY A 38 -3.87 24.86 20.46
CA GLY A 38 -4.48 25.52 21.62
C GLY A 38 -4.11 24.80 22.91
N VAL A 39 -3.97 25.54 24.01
CA VAL A 39 -3.77 24.99 25.35
C VAL A 39 -5.13 24.58 25.92
N PRO A 40 -5.28 23.39 26.55
CA PRO A 40 -4.26 22.37 26.77
C PRO A 40 -3.97 21.60 25.49
N MET A 41 -2.70 21.24 25.32
CA MET A 41 -2.20 20.49 24.16
C MET A 41 -3.10 19.26 23.95
N PRO A 42 -3.82 19.14 22.82
CA PRO A 42 -4.52 17.90 22.50
C PRO A 42 -3.48 16.78 22.45
N ASP A 43 -3.90 15.55 22.77
CA ASP A 43 -3.09 14.35 23.00
C ASP A 43 -2.30 13.90 21.73
N GLY A 44 -1.42 14.77 21.26
CA GLY A 44 -0.77 14.76 19.95
C GLY A 44 0.04 13.48 19.70
N PRO A 45 0.77 12.93 20.68
CA PRO A 45 1.45 11.64 20.51
C PRO A 45 0.48 10.48 20.24
N GLY A 46 -0.68 10.45 20.90
CA GLY A 46 -1.72 9.45 20.67
C GLY A 46 -2.32 9.58 19.26
N TYR A 47 -2.63 10.81 18.86
CA TYR A 47 -3.22 11.13 17.56
C TYR A 47 -2.29 10.83 16.39
N ILE A 48 -0.99 11.11 16.52
CA ILE A 48 0.04 10.74 15.54
C ILE A 48 0.18 9.21 15.44
N ARG A 49 0.17 8.51 16.58
CA ARG A 49 0.31 7.05 16.61
C ARG A 49 -0.85 6.35 15.92
N GLU A 50 -2.07 6.81 16.19
CA GLU A 50 -3.32 6.32 15.62
C GLU A 50 -3.42 6.63 14.13
N SER A 51 -3.19 7.90 13.75
CA SER A 51 -3.25 8.33 12.34
C SER A 51 -2.16 7.71 11.47
N GLY A 52 -0.98 7.40 12.04
CA GLY A 52 0.10 6.73 11.32
C GLY A 52 -0.14 5.23 11.06
N GLY A 53 -1.16 4.62 11.68
CA GLY A 53 -1.48 3.20 11.51
C GLY A 53 -1.85 2.86 10.07
N ALA A 54 -2.76 3.63 9.47
CA ALA A 54 -3.23 3.43 8.10
C ALA A 54 -2.08 3.57 7.08
N TYR A 55 -1.24 4.60 7.23
CA TYR A 55 -0.08 4.83 6.37
C TYR A 55 0.94 3.69 6.44
N ARG A 56 1.24 3.18 7.64
CA ARG A 56 2.14 2.01 7.81
C ARG A 56 1.59 0.75 7.14
N THR A 57 0.28 0.53 7.24
CA THR A 57 -0.38 -0.61 6.60
C THR A 57 -0.33 -0.48 5.07
N ALA A 58 -0.62 0.70 4.53
CA ALA A 58 -0.54 0.97 3.10
C ALA A 58 0.90 0.78 2.56
N LEU A 59 1.90 1.28 3.29
CA LEU A 59 3.32 1.09 2.94
C LEU A 59 3.71 -0.38 2.92
N ARG A 60 3.27 -1.16 3.90
CA ARG A 60 3.56 -2.59 3.94
C ARG A 60 2.95 -3.30 2.72
N ALA A 61 1.71 -2.98 2.37
CA ALA A 61 1.06 -3.53 1.19
C ALA A 61 1.85 -3.18 -0.10
N PHE A 62 2.25 -1.91 -0.26
CA PHE A 62 3.04 -1.47 -1.41
C PHE A 62 4.38 -2.20 -1.54
N VAL A 63 5.12 -2.35 -0.44
CA VAL A 63 6.39 -3.10 -0.44
C VAL A 63 6.17 -4.56 -0.80
N THR A 64 5.09 -5.18 -0.30
CA THR A 64 4.72 -6.56 -0.66
C THR A 64 4.41 -6.69 -2.15
N SER A 65 3.61 -5.79 -2.72
CA SER A 65 3.27 -5.82 -4.15
C SER A 65 4.49 -5.59 -5.04
N LEU A 66 5.38 -4.67 -4.67
CA LEU A 66 6.66 -4.47 -5.36
C LEU A 66 7.55 -5.71 -5.30
N ARG A 67 7.61 -6.38 -4.15
CA ARG A 67 8.37 -7.62 -4.02
C ARG A 67 7.83 -8.71 -4.94
N ARG A 68 6.51 -8.88 -5.02
CA ARG A 68 5.86 -9.85 -5.91
C ARG A 68 6.14 -9.55 -7.38
N LEU A 69 6.08 -8.28 -7.78
CA LEU A 69 6.44 -7.86 -9.14
C LEU A 69 7.91 -8.16 -9.45
N ASN A 70 8.83 -7.85 -8.53
CA ASN A 70 10.25 -8.13 -8.70
C ASN A 70 10.55 -9.64 -8.78
N GLU A 71 9.93 -10.46 -7.92
CA GLU A 71 10.06 -11.92 -7.97
C GLU A 71 9.56 -12.48 -9.31
N PHE A 72 8.51 -11.89 -9.90
CA PHE A 72 8.03 -12.28 -11.22
C PHE A 72 8.99 -11.83 -12.35
N LEU A 73 9.43 -10.57 -12.35
CA LEU A 73 10.26 -10.02 -13.42
C LEU A 73 11.71 -10.56 -13.42
N ILE A 74 12.28 -10.82 -12.24
CA ILE A 74 13.68 -11.25 -12.09
C ILE A 74 13.77 -12.78 -12.08
N ASP A 75 12.94 -13.44 -11.26
CA ASP A 75 13.03 -14.89 -11.05
C ASP A 75 12.01 -15.69 -11.88
N GLY A 76 11.09 -15.02 -12.59
CA GLY A 76 10.00 -15.68 -13.31
C GLY A 76 8.93 -16.30 -12.40
N LYS A 77 8.94 -15.98 -11.09
CA LYS A 77 8.05 -16.57 -10.10
C LYS A 77 6.70 -15.87 -10.11
N ALA A 78 5.70 -16.50 -10.73
CA ALA A 78 4.33 -16.00 -10.65
C ALA A 78 3.71 -16.30 -9.28
N PRO A 79 2.94 -15.37 -8.70
CA PRO A 79 2.24 -15.62 -7.45
C PRO A 79 1.19 -16.72 -7.62
N PRO A 80 1.05 -17.65 -6.64
CA PRO A 80 0.14 -18.79 -6.75
C PRO A 80 -1.34 -18.38 -6.87
N ASP A 81 -1.72 -17.25 -6.28
CA ASP A 81 -3.06 -16.66 -6.38
C ASP A 81 -3.38 -16.12 -7.79
N LEU A 82 -2.35 -15.84 -8.61
CA LEU A 82 -2.50 -15.42 -10.01
C LEU A 82 -2.30 -16.58 -11.00
N MET A 83 -1.88 -17.76 -10.53
CA MET A 83 -1.72 -18.97 -11.34
C MET A 83 -2.99 -19.83 -11.39
N ASN A 84 -3.85 -19.81 -10.36
CA ASN A 84 -4.97 -20.75 -10.20
C ASN A 84 -6.25 -20.42 -11.00
N HIS A 85 -6.17 -19.72 -12.13
CA HIS A 85 -7.35 -19.36 -12.93
C HIS A 85 -7.73 -20.36 -14.05
N GLU A 86 -7.17 -21.59 -14.05
CA GLU A 86 -7.44 -22.59 -15.10
C GLU A 86 -7.89 -23.99 -14.63
N ASP A 87 -8.28 -24.21 -13.37
CA ASP A 87 -8.79 -25.53 -12.91
C ASP A 87 -10.17 -25.50 -12.22
N GLN A 88 -11.16 -24.79 -12.82
CA GLN A 88 -12.59 -25.01 -12.56
C GLN A 88 -13.43 -24.88 -13.83
#